data_AF-A0A7S2LGR3-F1
#
_entry.id   AF-A0A7S2LGR3-F1
#
_cell.length_a   1.000
_cell.length_b   1.000
_cell.length_c   1.000
_cell.angle_alpha   90.00
_cell.angle_beta   90.00
_cell.angle_gamma   90.00
#
_symmetry.space_group_name_H-M   'P 1'
#
loop_
_entity.id
_entity.type
_entity.pdbx_description
1 polymer ?
#
loop_
_entity_poly.entity_id
_entity_poly.type
_entity_poly.pdbx_seq_one_letter_code
_entity_poly.pdbx_strand_id
1 'polypeptide(L)'
;TTTIMEWLKTPETFLPGFEQCKYFNMHGQRIEFFQQRILRKIRKDHPEMMIGLKCPSSMRTGIFEFTISKYFPETDLIVGLRHPVRWFESYYNYRVAQLVNSETYKYTPLAYDLVGSRCNLGHDWWVCTDAAKFAVAMSKMGKTKMDKDEIDLLLDMAVTEKQRRGFEQYLNHPGRVKLSNRVFVYDIEQLSDKNETRRGIFSADLARFIGLKGKLPPPPVVNRNKVESTTDTEGNKRRRLLMGSTEDKQMENIKESEKLELAARNNKLRIDICDKEFKYLREILVADARKTTKWLTDYFLAHGHNVFVSEKEFFFKIIKSWNEDPC
;
A
#
# COMPACT_ATOMS: atom_id res chain seq x y z
N THR A 1 4.40 -1.94 4.37
CA THR A 1 4.78 -1.51 3.00
C THR A 1 6.18 -0.88 2.90
N THR A 2 6.76 -0.30 3.95
CA THR A 2 8.16 0.19 3.91
C THR A 2 9.18 -0.94 3.76
N THR A 3 8.84 -2.15 4.23
CA THR A 3 9.68 -3.35 4.15
C THR A 3 10.20 -3.65 2.75
N ILE A 4 9.34 -3.66 1.72
CA ILE A 4 9.78 -3.98 0.36
C ILE A 4 10.71 -2.91 -0.21
N MET A 5 10.48 -1.64 0.12
CA MET A 5 11.34 -0.54 -0.34
C MET A 5 12.73 -0.64 0.26
N GLU A 6 12.82 -0.89 1.57
CA GLU A 6 14.12 -1.07 2.22
C GLU A 6 14.83 -2.32 1.71
N TRP A 7 14.09 -3.40 1.47
CA TRP A 7 14.65 -4.64 0.96
C TRP A 7 15.13 -4.53 -0.49
N LEU A 8 14.45 -3.73 -1.32
CA LEU A 8 14.85 -3.47 -2.69
C LEU A 8 16.01 -2.47 -2.80
N LYS A 9 16.50 -1.87 -1.71
CA LYS A 9 17.71 -1.03 -1.75
C LYS A 9 18.95 -1.90 -1.91
N THR A 10 19.54 -1.82 -3.08
CA THR A 10 20.73 -2.55 -3.49
C THR A 10 21.70 -1.58 -4.15
N PRO A 11 22.95 -1.97 -4.42
CA PRO A 11 23.86 -1.15 -5.24
C PRO A 11 23.31 -0.83 -6.64
N GLU A 12 22.36 -1.61 -7.14
CA GLU A 12 21.76 -1.47 -8.48
C GLU A 12 20.49 -0.61 -8.48
N THR A 13 19.98 -0.20 -7.30
CA THR A 13 18.68 0.45 -7.17
C THR A 13 18.73 1.70 -6.29
N PHE A 14 18.06 2.75 -6.74
CA PHE A 14 17.76 3.93 -5.94
C PHE A 14 16.29 3.99 -5.59
N LEU A 15 16.01 3.94 -4.28
CA LEU A 15 14.66 4.04 -3.73
C LEU A 15 14.66 5.12 -2.65
N PRO A 16 13.91 6.23 -2.83
CA PRO A 16 13.77 7.25 -1.81
C PRO A 16 13.27 6.63 -0.50
N GLY A 17 13.86 7.02 0.63
CA GLY A 17 13.45 6.54 1.96
C GLY A 17 12.10 7.11 2.45
N PHE A 18 11.32 7.75 1.59
CA PHE A 18 10.02 8.34 1.90
C PHE A 18 9.05 8.18 0.74
N GLU A 19 7.76 8.29 1.04
CA GLU A 19 6.71 8.16 0.02
C GLU A 19 6.67 9.38 -0.88
N GLN A 20 6.59 9.10 -2.18
CA GLN A 20 6.68 10.08 -3.25
C GLN A 20 5.31 10.33 -3.88
N CYS A 21 4.27 10.37 -3.05
CA CYS A 21 2.89 10.49 -3.50
C CYS A 21 2.56 11.82 -4.17
N LYS A 22 3.33 12.87 -3.88
CA LYS A 22 3.16 14.18 -4.51
C LYS A 22 3.22 14.08 -6.05
N TYR A 23 3.99 13.15 -6.62
CA TYR A 23 4.08 13.01 -8.08
C TYR A 23 2.77 12.57 -8.73
N PHE A 24 1.96 11.76 -8.04
CA PHE A 24 0.70 11.26 -8.58
C PHE A 24 -0.48 12.22 -8.38
N ASN A 25 -0.30 13.27 -7.58
CA ASN A 25 -1.32 14.28 -7.26
C ASN A 25 -1.03 15.66 -7.88
N MET A 26 -0.01 15.77 -8.74
CA MET A 26 0.41 17.04 -9.34
C MET A 26 -0.12 17.20 -10.77
N HIS A 27 -0.52 18.42 -11.15
CA HIS A 27 -0.78 18.78 -12.55
C HIS A 27 0.51 18.58 -13.40
N GLY A 28 0.34 18.12 -14.65
CA GLY A 28 1.38 17.51 -15.50
C GLY A 28 2.74 18.24 -15.57
N GLN A 29 2.75 19.58 -15.53
CA GLN A 29 3.98 20.38 -15.57
C GLN A 29 4.98 20.04 -14.44
N ARG A 30 4.50 19.67 -13.24
CA ARG A 30 5.39 19.33 -12.12
C ARG A 30 5.93 17.89 -12.17
N ILE A 31 5.21 16.98 -12.83
CA ILE A 31 5.68 15.61 -13.07
C ILE A 31 6.85 15.66 -14.05
N GLU A 32 6.70 16.44 -15.11
CA GLU A 32 7.78 16.71 -16.07
C GLU A 32 8.98 17.31 -15.35
N PHE A 33 8.80 18.36 -14.53
CA PHE A 33 9.90 18.92 -13.75
C PHE A 33 10.66 17.87 -12.90
N PHE A 34 9.94 16.97 -12.23
CA PHE A 34 10.57 15.90 -11.45
C PHE A 34 11.36 14.92 -12.32
N GLN A 35 10.74 14.42 -13.41
CA GLN A 35 11.43 13.56 -14.37
C GLN A 35 12.69 14.24 -14.90
N GLN A 36 12.58 15.53 -15.22
CA GLN A 36 13.64 16.32 -15.82
C GLN A 36 14.80 16.66 -14.87
N ARG A 37 14.57 16.80 -13.56
CA ARG A 37 15.63 17.21 -12.63
C ARG A 37 16.20 16.08 -11.79
N ILE A 38 15.36 15.34 -11.08
CA ILE A 38 15.85 14.36 -10.12
C ILE A 38 16.21 13.07 -10.83
N LEU A 39 15.31 12.53 -11.67
CA LEU A 39 15.59 11.29 -12.40
C LEU A 39 16.72 11.48 -13.42
N ARG A 40 16.75 12.61 -14.15
CA ARG A 40 17.88 12.88 -15.06
C ARG A 40 19.22 13.02 -14.35
N LYS A 41 19.26 13.67 -13.18
CA LYS A 41 20.51 13.78 -12.42
C LYS A 41 21.01 12.40 -12.00
N ILE A 42 20.15 11.59 -11.38
CA ILE A 42 20.51 10.23 -10.96
C ILE A 42 20.93 9.38 -12.15
N ARG A 43 20.18 9.41 -13.27
CA ARG A 43 20.53 8.66 -14.49
C ARG A 43 21.80 9.16 -15.16
N LYS A 44 22.14 10.44 -15.02
CA LYS A 44 23.39 10.99 -15.55
C LYS A 44 24.58 10.47 -14.75
N ASP A 45 24.45 10.44 -13.43
CA ASP A 45 25.53 10.04 -12.52
C ASP A 45 25.64 8.51 -12.41
N HIS A 46 24.53 7.78 -12.60
CA HIS A 46 24.40 6.32 -12.47
C HIS A 46 23.42 5.76 -13.55
N PRO A 47 23.84 5.65 -14.82
CA PRO A 47 22.95 5.27 -15.93
C PRO A 47 22.41 3.84 -15.83
N GLU A 48 23.11 2.94 -15.15
CA GLU A 48 22.71 1.56 -14.89
C GLU A 48 21.77 1.39 -13.70
N MET A 49 21.56 2.44 -12.90
CA MET A 49 20.81 2.36 -11.66
C MET A 49 19.30 2.42 -11.91
N MET A 50 18.58 1.44 -11.37
CA MET A 50 17.13 1.40 -11.43
C MET A 50 16.52 2.31 -10.37
N ILE A 51 15.55 3.12 -10.76
CA ILE A 51 14.92 4.09 -9.85
C ILE A 51 13.52 3.61 -9.50
N GLY A 52 13.27 3.37 -8.22
CA GLY A 52 11.96 3.00 -7.70
C GLY A 52 11.25 4.15 -7.00
N LEU A 53 9.92 4.17 -7.09
CA LEU A 53 9.07 5.12 -6.38
C LEU A 53 7.98 4.36 -5.63
N LYS A 54 7.59 4.88 -4.45
CA LYS A 54 6.48 4.33 -3.66
C LYS A 54 5.42 5.39 -3.44
N CYS A 55 4.17 5.03 -3.73
CA CYS A 55 3.01 5.74 -3.25
C CYS A 55 1.83 4.79 -3.03
N PRO A 56 1.49 4.40 -1.79
CA PRO A 56 0.38 3.49 -1.54
C PRO A 56 -0.98 4.06 -1.93
N SER A 57 -1.15 5.38 -1.90
CA SER A 57 -2.43 6.04 -2.17
C SER A 57 -2.73 6.28 -3.65
N SER A 58 -1.73 6.16 -4.55
CA SER A 58 -1.90 6.56 -5.96
C SER A 58 -2.97 5.74 -6.69
N MET A 59 -2.99 4.42 -6.51
CA MET A 59 -3.96 3.52 -7.17
C MET A 59 -5.43 3.81 -6.81
N ARG A 60 -5.69 4.64 -5.79
CA ARG A 60 -7.06 4.95 -5.37
C ARG A 60 -7.68 6.09 -6.16
N THR A 61 -6.87 7.06 -6.62
CA THR A 61 -7.36 8.37 -7.10
C THR A 61 -7.78 8.37 -8.57
N GLY A 62 -7.56 7.28 -9.32
CA GLY A 62 -7.86 7.18 -10.76
C GLY A 62 -6.94 8.04 -11.65
N ILE A 63 -6.09 8.88 -11.05
CA ILE A 63 -5.07 9.69 -11.74
C ILE A 63 -3.80 8.85 -12.00
N PHE A 64 -3.60 7.80 -11.21
CA PHE A 64 -2.43 6.94 -11.29
C PHE A 64 -2.27 6.31 -12.67
N GLU A 65 -3.34 5.76 -13.23
CA GLU A 65 -3.30 5.07 -14.52
C GLU A 65 -2.89 6.02 -15.64
N PHE A 66 -3.51 7.21 -15.67
CA PHE A 66 -3.17 8.25 -16.63
C PHE A 66 -1.71 8.72 -16.47
N THR A 67 -1.26 8.88 -15.24
CA THR A 67 0.11 9.33 -14.95
C THR A 67 1.13 8.29 -15.40
N ILE A 68 0.91 7.02 -15.05
CA ILE A 68 1.80 5.93 -15.42
C ILE A 68 1.83 5.72 -16.93
N SER A 69 0.67 5.67 -17.60
CA SER A 69 0.65 5.44 -19.06
C SER A 69 1.32 6.58 -19.83
N LYS A 70 1.17 7.82 -19.37
CA LYS A 70 1.72 8.99 -20.06
C LYS A 70 3.21 9.17 -19.81
N TYR A 71 3.63 9.05 -18.56
CA TYR A 71 4.96 9.47 -18.14
C TYR A 71 5.91 8.28 -17.87
N PHE A 72 5.37 7.11 -17.59
CA PHE A 72 6.13 5.92 -17.16
C PHE A 72 5.61 4.62 -17.82
N PRO A 73 5.43 4.57 -19.15
CA PRO A 73 4.76 3.44 -19.83
C PRO A 73 5.54 2.11 -19.75
N GLU A 74 6.85 2.17 -19.53
CA GLU A 74 7.74 1.00 -19.46
C GLU A 74 8.08 0.60 -18.01
N THR A 75 7.58 1.33 -17.02
CA THR A 75 7.90 1.07 -15.62
C THR A 75 7.23 -0.21 -15.13
N ASP A 76 7.99 -1.05 -14.43
CA ASP A 76 7.43 -2.19 -13.72
C ASP A 76 6.69 -1.77 -12.45
N LEU A 77 5.50 -2.34 -12.25
CA LEU A 77 4.68 -2.08 -11.08
C LEU A 77 4.78 -3.24 -10.10
N ILE A 78 5.06 -2.95 -8.83
CA ILE A 78 5.05 -3.93 -7.75
C ILE A 78 3.89 -3.59 -6.81
N VAL A 79 2.94 -4.50 -6.68
CA VAL A 79 1.73 -4.31 -5.87
C VAL A 79 1.72 -5.30 -4.71
N GLY A 80 1.83 -4.76 -3.49
CA GLY A 80 1.74 -5.53 -2.26
C GLY A 80 0.31 -5.57 -1.73
N LEU A 81 -0.17 -6.78 -1.45
CA LEU A 81 -1.47 -7.08 -0.88
C LEU A 81 -1.33 -7.55 0.57
N ARG A 82 -2.44 -7.47 1.31
CA ARG A 82 -2.60 -8.01 2.65
C ARG A 82 -4.09 -8.24 2.90
N HIS A 83 -4.43 -9.28 3.67
CA HIS A 83 -5.80 -9.54 4.09
C HIS A 83 -6.53 -8.26 4.57
N PRO A 84 -7.72 -7.91 4.04
CA PRO A 84 -8.42 -6.65 4.38
C PRO A 84 -8.55 -6.34 5.88
N VAL A 85 -8.93 -7.33 6.70
CA VAL A 85 -8.95 -7.22 8.18
C VAL A 85 -7.58 -6.82 8.75
N ARG A 86 -6.52 -7.58 8.43
CA ARG A 86 -5.16 -7.31 8.91
C ARG A 86 -4.55 -6.03 8.32
N TRP A 87 -4.97 -5.65 7.11
CA TRP A 87 -4.60 -4.37 6.50
C TRP A 87 -5.21 -3.21 7.27
N PHE A 88 -6.51 -3.29 7.59
CA PHE A 88 -7.22 -2.24 8.31
C PHE A 88 -6.60 -2.01 9.69
N GLU A 89 -6.44 -3.08 10.48
CA GLU A 89 -5.78 -3.06 11.79
C GLU A 89 -4.42 -2.38 11.72
N SER A 90 -3.56 -2.88 10.81
CA SER A 90 -2.19 -2.38 10.69
C SER A 90 -2.14 -0.92 10.26
N TYR A 91 -3.00 -0.51 9.34
CA TYR A 91 -2.99 0.86 8.85
C TYR A 91 -3.60 1.83 9.86
N TYR A 92 -4.68 1.43 10.54
CA TYR A 92 -5.28 2.17 11.65
C TYR A 92 -4.25 2.39 12.77
N ASN A 93 -3.61 1.32 13.24
CA ASN A 93 -2.61 1.40 14.31
C ASN A 93 -1.39 2.25 13.90
N TYR A 94 -0.96 2.17 12.64
CA TYR A 94 0.05 3.09 12.11
C TYR A 94 -0.41 4.55 12.17
N ARG A 95 -1.65 4.86 11.78
CA ARG A 95 -2.19 6.23 11.85
C ARG A 95 -2.28 6.74 13.28
N VAL A 96 -2.75 5.91 14.21
CA VAL A 96 -2.76 6.23 15.64
C VAL A 96 -1.34 6.59 16.10
N ALA A 97 -0.35 5.75 15.79
CA ALA A 97 1.06 5.95 16.16
C ALA A 97 1.69 7.25 15.58
N GLN A 98 1.23 7.68 14.41
CA GLN A 98 1.70 8.92 13.78
C GLN A 98 1.09 10.18 14.40
N LEU A 99 -0.12 10.10 14.99
CA LEU A 99 -0.86 11.25 15.51
C LEU A 99 -0.63 11.52 16.99
N VAL A 100 -0.12 10.54 17.72
CA VAL A 100 0.37 10.64 19.10
C VAL A 100 1.00 11.99 19.43
N ASN A 101 1.94 12.43 18.59
CA ASN A 101 2.76 13.61 18.84
C ASN A 101 2.11 14.90 18.31
N SER A 102 0.88 14.85 17.80
CA SER A 102 0.18 16.01 17.28
C SER A 102 -1.05 16.34 18.10
N GLU A 103 -1.34 17.64 18.23
CA GLU A 103 -2.58 18.13 18.85
C GLU A 103 -3.84 17.57 18.17
N THR A 104 -3.69 17.14 16.91
CA THR A 104 -4.76 16.53 16.12
C THR A 104 -5.16 15.12 16.56
N TYR A 105 -4.43 14.50 17.50
CA TYR A 105 -4.79 13.22 18.10
C TYR A 105 -6.22 13.19 18.65
N LYS A 106 -6.72 14.32 19.18
CA LYS A 106 -8.09 14.46 19.70
C LYS A 106 -9.17 14.19 18.64
N TYR A 107 -8.80 14.26 17.36
CA TYR A 107 -9.66 14.00 16.21
C TYR A 107 -9.41 12.61 15.61
N THR A 108 -8.79 11.71 16.37
CA THR A 108 -8.67 10.29 15.99
C THR A 108 -10.07 9.67 15.96
N PRO A 109 -10.61 9.31 14.78
CA PRO A 109 -11.88 8.65 14.69
C PRO A 109 -11.75 7.24 15.27
N LEU A 110 -12.82 6.75 15.86
CA LEU A 110 -12.85 5.39 16.36
C LEU A 110 -12.95 4.43 15.18
N ALA A 111 -12.44 3.21 15.33
CA ALA A 111 -12.39 2.24 14.24
C ALA A 111 -13.77 1.97 13.61
N TYR A 112 -14.85 2.03 14.40
CA TYR A 112 -16.23 1.87 13.93
C TYR A 112 -16.73 3.05 13.08
N ASP A 113 -16.21 4.26 13.27
CA ASP A 113 -16.57 5.45 12.48
C ASP A 113 -16.01 5.37 11.05
N LEU A 114 -15.08 4.45 10.82
CA LEU A 114 -14.38 4.24 9.55
C LEU A 114 -15.03 3.16 8.67
N VAL A 115 -16.24 2.72 9.02
CA VAL A 115 -17.05 1.84 8.17
C VAL A 115 -17.62 2.62 6.96
N GLY A 116 -17.49 2.04 5.77
CA GLY A 116 -17.93 2.60 4.50
C GLY A 116 -16.97 3.66 3.93
N SER A 117 -17.54 4.69 3.30
CA SER A 117 -16.78 5.68 2.49
C SER A 117 -16.20 6.84 3.28
N ARG A 118 -16.23 6.78 4.60
CA ARG A 118 -15.79 7.87 5.51
C ARG A 118 -14.28 7.88 5.70
N CYS A 119 -13.52 7.78 4.61
CA CYS A 119 -12.05 7.76 4.66
C CYS A 119 -11.44 9.14 4.97
N ASN A 120 -12.24 10.21 4.82
CA ASN A 120 -11.82 11.61 4.94
C ASN A 120 -12.70 12.35 5.97
N LEU A 121 -12.68 11.92 7.22
CA LEU A 121 -13.27 12.66 8.35
C LEU A 121 -12.41 13.89 8.74
N GLY A 122 -12.07 14.73 7.76
CA GLY A 122 -11.41 16.03 7.96
C GLY A 122 -9.89 16.03 8.14
N HIS A 123 -9.21 14.88 8.29
CA HIS A 123 -7.79 14.85 8.71
C HIS A 123 -6.87 13.83 8.00
N ASP A 124 -7.05 13.59 6.69
CA ASP A 124 -6.16 12.72 5.91
C ASP A 124 -5.94 11.32 6.54
N TRP A 125 -6.97 10.76 7.19
CA TRP A 125 -6.84 9.45 7.85
C TRP A 125 -6.62 8.35 6.82
N TRP A 126 -7.29 8.40 5.66
CA TRP A 126 -7.17 7.47 4.53
C TRP A 126 -7.42 5.99 4.86
N VAL A 127 -7.71 5.65 6.12
CA VAL A 127 -8.15 4.34 6.61
C VAL A 127 -9.67 4.33 6.67
N CYS A 128 -10.27 3.31 6.07
CA CYS A 128 -11.71 3.03 6.06
C CYS A 128 -11.91 1.64 5.45
N THR A 129 -13.08 1.02 5.64
CA THR A 129 -13.34 -0.29 5.01
C THR A 129 -13.32 -0.20 3.49
N ASP A 130 -13.79 0.92 2.90
CA ASP A 130 -13.75 1.12 1.45
C ASP A 130 -12.34 1.19 0.86
N ALA A 131 -11.36 1.60 1.65
CA ALA A 131 -9.96 1.61 1.23
C ALA A 131 -9.37 0.19 1.13
N ALA A 132 -9.98 -0.79 1.79
CA ALA A 132 -9.57 -2.19 1.77
C ALA A 132 -10.09 -2.95 0.53
N LYS A 133 -10.88 -2.30 -0.35
CA LYS A 133 -11.44 -2.88 -1.57
C LYS A 133 -10.41 -2.91 -2.70
N PHE A 134 -9.38 -3.74 -2.52
CA PHE A 134 -8.24 -3.78 -3.43
C PHE A 134 -8.64 -4.13 -4.86
N ALA A 135 -9.62 -5.02 -5.07
CA ALA A 135 -10.12 -5.36 -6.40
C ALA A 135 -10.63 -4.12 -7.17
N VAL A 136 -11.40 -3.23 -6.52
CA VAL A 136 -11.91 -2.00 -7.15
C VAL A 136 -10.79 -1.02 -7.49
N ALA A 137 -9.76 -0.93 -6.65
CA ALA A 137 -8.61 -0.08 -6.94
C ALA A 137 -7.75 -0.65 -8.09
N MET A 138 -7.48 -1.95 -8.06
CA MET A 138 -6.60 -2.61 -9.02
C MET A 138 -7.26 -2.82 -10.39
N SER A 139 -8.59 -2.98 -10.45
CA SER A 139 -9.34 -3.11 -11.70
C SER A 139 -9.12 -1.92 -12.63
N LYS A 140 -8.91 -0.72 -12.07
CA LYS A 140 -8.61 0.50 -12.82
C LYS A 140 -7.34 0.40 -13.66
N MET A 141 -6.39 -0.47 -13.34
CA MET A 141 -5.22 -0.70 -14.21
C MET A 141 -5.59 -1.24 -15.60
N GLY A 142 -6.84 -1.68 -15.81
CA GLY A 142 -7.35 -2.13 -17.10
C GLY A 142 -6.75 -3.47 -17.54
N LYS A 143 -6.37 -4.31 -16.56
CA LYS A 143 -5.63 -5.56 -16.77
C LYS A 143 -6.47 -6.70 -17.32
N THR A 144 -7.75 -6.69 -17.01
CA THR A 144 -8.74 -7.73 -17.35
C THR A 144 -9.62 -7.27 -18.50
N LYS A 145 -10.51 -8.16 -18.96
CA LYS A 145 -11.45 -7.86 -20.05
C LYS A 145 -12.59 -6.94 -19.59
N MET A 146 -12.93 -6.95 -18.30
CA MET A 146 -14.10 -6.26 -17.76
C MET A 146 -15.38 -6.74 -18.44
N ASP A 147 -15.60 -8.05 -18.44
CA ASP A 147 -16.89 -8.60 -18.87
C ASP A 147 -17.99 -8.29 -17.85
N LYS A 148 -19.24 -8.64 -18.20
CA LYS A 148 -20.40 -8.30 -17.39
C LYS A 148 -20.31 -8.87 -15.97
N ASP A 149 -19.90 -10.14 -15.84
CA ASP A 149 -19.85 -10.82 -14.54
C ASP A 149 -18.72 -10.24 -13.66
N GLU A 150 -17.60 -9.86 -14.26
CA GLU A 150 -16.53 -9.12 -13.58
C GLU A 150 -17.01 -7.75 -13.09
N ILE A 151 -17.69 -6.99 -13.96
CA ILE A 151 -18.21 -5.67 -13.63
C ILE A 151 -19.24 -5.75 -12.51
N ASP A 152 -20.18 -6.69 -12.59
CA ASP A 152 -21.21 -6.88 -11.58
C ASP A 152 -20.58 -7.24 -10.21
N LEU A 153 -19.55 -8.09 -10.20
CA LEU A 153 -18.78 -8.39 -8.98
C LEU A 153 -18.12 -7.14 -8.39
N LEU A 154 -17.50 -6.29 -9.21
CA LEU A 154 -16.84 -5.06 -8.76
C LEU A 154 -17.85 -3.99 -8.31
N LEU A 155 -19.01 -3.90 -8.96
CA LEU A 155 -20.09 -2.98 -8.57
C LEU A 155 -20.75 -3.41 -7.26
N ASP A 156 -20.88 -4.71 -7.00
CA ASP A 156 -21.36 -5.24 -5.72
C ASP A 156 -20.39 -4.94 -4.56
N MET A 157 -19.15 -4.55 -4.84
CA MET A 157 -18.23 -4.01 -3.82
C MET A 157 -18.45 -2.51 -3.56
N ALA A 158 -19.23 -1.77 -4.35
CA ALA A 158 -19.54 -0.37 -4.07
C ALA A 158 -20.55 -0.28 -2.92
N VAL A 159 -20.18 0.34 -1.80
CA VAL A 159 -21.07 0.43 -0.61
C VAL A 159 -22.11 1.54 -0.76
N THR A 160 -21.82 2.55 -1.57
CA THR A 160 -22.75 3.65 -1.81
C THR A 160 -23.09 3.78 -3.28
N GLU A 161 -24.31 4.22 -3.55
CA GLU A 161 -24.78 4.57 -4.89
C GLU A 161 -23.85 5.60 -5.57
N LYS A 162 -23.29 6.54 -4.80
CA LYS A 162 -22.28 7.49 -5.29
C LYS A 162 -21.02 6.79 -5.81
N GLN A 163 -20.52 5.78 -5.09
CA GLN A 163 -19.35 5.02 -5.52
C GLN A 163 -19.66 4.16 -6.74
N ARG A 164 -20.84 3.54 -6.75
CA ARG A 164 -21.32 2.75 -7.88
C ARG A 164 -21.33 3.60 -9.15
N ARG A 165 -22.02 4.74 -9.13
CA ARG A 165 -22.03 5.70 -10.25
C ARG A 165 -20.64 6.18 -10.62
N GLY A 166 -19.79 6.50 -9.65
CA GLY A 166 -18.42 6.92 -9.91
C GLY A 166 -17.58 5.86 -10.61
N PHE A 167 -17.77 4.59 -10.25
CA PHE A 167 -17.10 3.47 -10.91
C PHE A 167 -17.67 3.18 -12.29
N GLU A 168 -19.00 3.21 -12.47
CA GLU A 168 -19.66 3.11 -13.78
C GLU A 168 -19.21 4.23 -14.73
N GLN A 169 -19.15 5.47 -14.25
CA GLN A 169 -18.61 6.61 -15.01
C GLN A 169 -17.17 6.37 -15.44
N TYR A 170 -16.34 5.83 -14.55
CA TYR A 170 -14.96 5.47 -14.86
C TYR A 170 -14.90 4.37 -15.94
N LEU A 171 -15.72 3.32 -15.83
CA LEU A 171 -15.76 2.22 -16.80
C LEU A 171 -16.18 2.70 -18.19
N ASN A 172 -17.12 3.65 -18.25
CA ASN A 172 -17.65 4.22 -19.48
C ASN A 172 -16.85 5.42 -20.01
N HIS A 173 -15.80 5.85 -19.31
CA HIS A 173 -15.03 7.01 -19.72
C HIS A 173 -14.24 6.71 -21.01
N PRO A 174 -14.37 7.52 -22.09
CA PRO A 174 -13.72 7.23 -23.37
C PRO A 174 -12.18 7.28 -23.28
N GLY A 175 -11.65 8.07 -22.35
CA GLY A 175 -10.22 8.14 -22.03
C GLY A 175 -9.74 7.10 -21.02
N ARG A 176 -10.50 6.02 -20.75
CA ARG A 176 -10.08 4.98 -19.81
C ARG A 176 -8.77 4.34 -20.30
N VAL A 177 -7.75 4.41 -19.45
CA VAL A 177 -6.41 3.91 -19.75
C VAL A 177 -6.32 2.43 -19.42
N LYS A 178 -5.76 1.64 -20.34
CA LYS A 178 -5.28 0.28 -20.07
C LYS A 178 -3.77 0.32 -19.95
N LEU A 179 -3.23 -0.01 -18.78
CA LEU A 179 -1.80 0.03 -18.54
C LEU A 179 -1.12 -1.13 -19.26
N SER A 180 -0.13 -0.87 -20.12
CA SER A 180 0.73 -1.90 -20.72
C SER A 180 1.75 -2.46 -19.73
N ASN A 181 2.06 -1.71 -18.67
CA ASN A 181 3.07 -2.00 -17.65
C ASN A 181 2.96 -3.42 -17.10
N ARG A 182 4.10 -4.06 -16.80
CA ARG A 182 4.10 -5.34 -16.09
C ARG A 182 3.75 -5.11 -14.62
N VAL A 183 3.03 -6.06 -14.02
CA VAL A 183 2.58 -5.98 -12.63
C VAL A 183 3.02 -7.23 -11.89
N PHE A 184 3.88 -7.09 -10.89
CA PHE A 184 4.22 -8.15 -9.94
C PHE A 184 3.37 -7.98 -8.68
N VAL A 185 2.48 -8.95 -8.43
CA VAL A 185 1.64 -8.98 -7.25
C VAL A 185 2.22 -9.93 -6.22
N TYR A 186 2.18 -9.53 -4.97
CA TYR A 186 2.55 -10.38 -3.85
C TYR A 186 1.67 -10.11 -2.65
N ASP A 187 1.56 -11.08 -1.75
CA ASP A 187 0.99 -10.89 -0.43
C ASP A 187 2.12 -10.70 0.59
N ILE A 188 1.93 -9.79 1.55
CA ILE A 188 2.92 -9.51 2.60
C ILE A 188 3.38 -10.77 3.36
N GLU A 189 2.54 -11.79 3.47
CA GLU A 189 2.86 -13.05 4.14
C GLU A 189 3.95 -13.84 3.44
N GLN A 190 4.09 -13.69 2.11
CA GLN A 190 5.22 -14.28 1.36
C GLN A 190 6.57 -13.72 1.81
N LEU A 191 6.63 -12.47 2.27
CA LEU A 191 7.86 -11.88 2.83
C LEU A 191 8.24 -12.47 4.19
N SER A 192 7.25 -13.01 4.92
CA SER A 192 7.40 -13.57 6.26
C SER A 192 7.31 -15.11 6.29
N ASP A 193 7.35 -15.75 5.12
CA ASP A 193 7.27 -17.20 5.03
C ASP A 193 8.43 -17.87 5.79
N LYS A 194 8.13 -18.93 6.54
CA LYS A 194 9.13 -19.66 7.30
C LYS A 194 9.90 -20.65 6.42
N ASN A 195 9.37 -20.99 5.25
CA ASN A 195 10.04 -21.85 4.29
C ASN A 195 11.10 -21.05 3.50
N GLU A 196 12.38 -21.33 3.80
CA GLU A 196 13.51 -20.64 3.17
C GLU A 196 13.59 -20.86 1.65
N THR A 197 13.22 -22.05 1.17
CA THR A 197 13.18 -22.37 -0.26
C THR A 197 12.19 -21.46 -0.99
N ARG A 198 10.94 -21.36 -0.49
CA ARG A 198 9.92 -20.49 -1.09
C ARG A 198 10.32 -19.02 -1.02
N ARG A 199 10.95 -18.57 0.07
CA ARG A 199 11.52 -17.21 0.15
C ARG A 199 12.63 -16.98 -0.88
N GLY A 200 13.50 -17.96 -1.10
CA GLY A 200 14.54 -17.89 -2.11
C GLY A 200 13.96 -17.78 -3.53
N ILE A 201 12.91 -18.53 -3.84
CA ILE A 201 12.19 -18.43 -5.12
C ILE A 201 11.55 -17.06 -5.27
N PHE A 202 10.87 -16.58 -4.23
CA PHE A 202 10.27 -15.24 -4.21
C PHE A 202 11.31 -14.13 -4.47
N SER A 203 12.46 -14.17 -3.79
CA SER A 203 13.57 -13.23 -4.03
C SER A 203 14.07 -13.30 -5.47
N ALA A 204 14.25 -14.50 -6.02
CA ALA A 204 14.78 -14.70 -7.37
C ALA A 204 13.80 -14.22 -8.45
N ASP A 205 12.51 -14.51 -8.29
CA ASP A 205 11.48 -14.07 -9.23
C ASP A 205 11.28 -12.56 -9.21
N LEU A 206 11.29 -11.93 -8.03
CA LEU A 206 11.21 -10.47 -7.93
C LEU A 206 12.44 -9.80 -8.54
N ALA A 207 13.64 -10.32 -8.28
CA ALA A 207 14.88 -9.81 -8.89
C ALA A 207 14.84 -9.93 -10.42
N ARG A 208 14.41 -11.09 -10.95
CA ARG A 208 14.24 -11.30 -12.39
C ARG A 208 13.18 -10.39 -12.98
N PHE A 209 12.07 -10.19 -12.28
CA PHE A 209 10.97 -9.34 -12.73
C PHE A 209 11.44 -7.91 -12.97
N ILE A 210 12.14 -7.30 -12.00
CA ILE A 210 12.65 -5.93 -12.15
C ILE A 210 13.96 -5.83 -12.94
N GLY A 211 14.57 -6.94 -13.35
CA GLY A 211 15.80 -6.94 -14.15
C GLY A 211 17.09 -6.67 -13.35
N LEU A 212 17.13 -7.04 -12.06
CA LEU A 212 18.37 -7.02 -11.29
C LEU A 212 19.38 -8.03 -11.84
N LYS A 213 20.66 -7.64 -11.89
CA LYS A 213 21.76 -8.57 -12.22
C LYS A 213 22.16 -9.38 -10.99
N GLY A 214 22.15 -8.75 -9.81
CA GLY A 214 22.42 -9.39 -8.54
C GLY A 214 21.23 -10.18 -7.98
N LYS A 215 21.53 -11.06 -7.02
CA LYS A 215 20.49 -11.73 -6.22
C LYS A 215 19.98 -10.76 -5.15
N LEU A 216 18.66 -10.68 -4.98
CA LEU A 216 18.10 -10.09 -3.77
C LEU A 216 18.42 -11.00 -2.56
N PRO A 217 18.81 -10.44 -1.41
CA PRO A 217 18.90 -11.23 -0.19
C PRO A 217 17.50 -11.78 0.16
N PRO A 218 17.40 -12.78 1.04
CA PRO A 218 16.10 -13.18 1.59
C PRO A 218 15.38 -11.94 2.18
N PRO A 219 14.04 -11.83 2.04
CA PRO A 219 13.31 -10.71 2.62
C PRO A 219 13.60 -10.61 4.11
N PRO A 220 13.74 -9.42 4.69
CA PRO A 220 13.98 -9.31 6.13
C PRO A 220 12.83 -9.97 6.88
N VAL A 221 13.16 -10.81 7.87
CA VAL A 221 12.15 -11.43 8.72
C VAL A 221 11.46 -10.33 9.51
N VAL A 222 10.25 -9.97 9.08
CA VAL A 222 9.42 -8.99 9.78
C VAL A 222 8.94 -9.68 11.05
N ASN A 223 9.64 -9.44 12.16
CA ASN A 223 9.14 -9.84 13.46
C ASN A 223 7.91 -8.96 13.74
N ARG A 224 6.70 -9.54 13.62
CA ARG A 224 5.42 -8.84 13.77
C ARG A 224 5.37 -8.04 15.07
N ASN A 225 6.01 -8.53 16.13
CA ASN A 225 6.04 -7.89 17.44
C ASN A 225 7.06 -6.74 17.55
N LYS A 226 8.02 -6.62 16.64
CA LYS A 226 9.13 -5.65 16.70
C LYS A 226 9.01 -4.51 15.69
N VAL A 227 8.37 -4.76 14.55
CA VAL A 227 8.35 -3.80 13.42
C VAL A 227 7.42 -2.62 13.64
N GLU A 228 6.43 -2.74 14.53
CA GLU A 228 5.54 -1.62 14.84
C GLU A 228 6.22 -0.50 15.65
N SER A 229 7.40 -0.73 16.26
CA SER A 229 8.11 0.34 17.00
C SER A 229 9.26 1.01 16.23
N THR A 230 9.88 0.32 15.26
CA THR A 230 11.12 0.80 14.62
C THR A 230 10.89 1.63 13.36
N THR A 231 9.80 1.41 12.61
CA THR A 231 9.52 2.22 11.39
C THR A 231 9.17 3.67 11.71
N ASP A 232 8.68 3.94 12.92
CA ASP A 232 8.23 5.27 13.32
C ASP A 232 9.38 6.20 13.74
N THR A 233 10.50 5.65 14.23
CA THR A 233 11.60 6.45 14.74
C THR A 233 12.49 6.98 13.62
N GLU A 234 12.90 6.16 12.65
CA GLU A 234 13.78 6.62 11.56
C GLU A 234 13.06 7.52 10.55
N GLY A 235 11.79 7.22 10.23
CA GLY A 235 10.98 8.03 9.32
C GLY A 235 10.75 9.44 9.89
N ASN A 236 10.39 9.55 11.17
CA ASN A 236 10.22 10.84 11.84
C ASN A 236 11.56 11.57 12.03
N LYS A 237 12.65 10.85 12.37
CA LYS A 237 13.98 11.45 12.53
C LYS A 237 14.50 12.04 11.21
N ARG A 238 14.28 11.39 10.07
CA ARG A 238 14.65 11.93 8.74
C ARG A 238 13.78 13.10 8.29
N ARG A 239 12.47 13.07 8.61
CA ARG A 239 11.59 14.21 8.34
C ARG A 239 12.01 15.45 9.15
N ARG A 240 12.51 15.26 10.38
CA ARG A 240 13.11 16.31 11.22
C ARG A 240 14.43 16.84 10.63
N LEU A 241 15.33 15.97 10.19
CA LEU A 241 16.60 16.37 9.54
C LEU A 241 16.43 17.24 8.28
N LEU A 242 15.34 17.06 7.54
CA LEU A 242 15.05 17.83 6.32
C LEU A 242 14.31 19.16 6.60
N MET A 243 13.73 19.35 7.79
CA MET A 243 12.98 20.57 8.17
C MET A 243 13.82 21.52 9.05
N GLY A 244 15.15 21.46 8.93
CA GLY A 244 16.12 22.02 9.87
C GLY A 244 15.67 23.27 10.64
N SER A 245 15.54 23.16 11.95
CA SER A 245 15.61 24.29 12.89
C SER A 245 15.58 23.84 14.35
N THR A 246 16.23 24.66 15.18
CA THR A 246 16.20 24.90 16.64
C THR A 246 15.21 24.21 17.61
N GLU A 247 14.16 23.50 17.18
CA GLU A 247 13.20 22.82 18.07
C GLU A 247 13.76 21.54 18.73
N ASP A 248 14.80 20.93 18.15
CA ASP A 248 15.35 19.65 18.62
C ASP A 248 15.95 19.73 20.03
N LYS A 249 16.45 20.90 20.47
CA LYS A 249 16.97 21.08 21.84
C LYS A 249 15.86 21.20 22.90
N GLN A 250 14.63 21.52 22.52
CA GLN A 250 13.49 21.59 23.46
C GLN A 250 12.81 20.21 23.62
N MET A 251 12.87 19.35 22.62
CA MET A 251 12.30 17.99 22.66
C MET A 251 13.12 16.98 23.49
N GLU A 252 14.44 17.16 23.63
CA GLU A 252 15.26 16.29 24.49
C GLU A 252 15.00 16.47 26.00
N ASN A 253 14.27 17.52 26.40
CA ASN A 253 13.88 17.78 27.78
C ASN A 253 12.43 17.38 28.13
N ILE A 254 11.71 16.71 27.22
CA ILE A 254 10.42 16.10 27.56
C ILE A 254 10.67 15.09 28.67
N LYS A 255 10.00 15.29 29.81
CA LYS A 255 10.20 14.46 31.00
C LYS A 255 9.84 13.02 30.65
N GLU A 256 10.62 12.05 31.12
CA GLU A 256 10.36 10.62 30.90
C GLU A 256 8.90 10.23 31.25
N SER A 257 8.31 10.90 32.23
CA SER A 257 6.90 10.77 32.60
C SER A 257 5.92 11.13 31.47
N GLU A 258 6.19 12.19 30.69
CA GLU A 258 5.35 12.59 29.56
C GLU A 258 5.46 11.58 28.42
N LYS A 259 6.64 11.01 28.17
CA LYS A 259 6.82 9.92 27.20
C LYS A 259 6.05 8.66 27.61
N LEU A 260 6.08 8.30 28.89
CA LEU A 260 5.33 7.16 29.43
C LEU A 260 3.81 7.38 29.32
N GLU A 261 3.32 8.55 29.70
CA GLU A 261 1.91 8.89 29.58
C GLU A 261 1.45 8.87 28.11
N LEU A 262 2.29 9.40 27.21
CA LEU A 262 2.03 9.39 25.78
C LEU A 262 1.98 7.97 25.22
N ALA A 263 2.96 7.12 25.56
CA ALA A 263 2.95 5.72 25.17
C ALA A 263 1.71 4.97 25.68
N ALA A 264 1.29 5.23 26.92
CA ALA A 264 0.08 4.65 27.50
C ALA A 264 -1.19 5.09 26.76
N ARG A 265 -1.29 6.38 26.40
CA ARG A 265 -2.40 6.91 25.58
C ARG A 265 -2.45 6.24 24.21
N ASN A 266 -1.30 6.05 23.56
CA ASN A 266 -1.24 5.41 22.25
C ASN A 266 -1.70 3.97 22.31
N ASN A 267 -1.19 3.21 23.27
CA ASN A 267 -1.57 1.82 23.47
C ASN A 267 -3.08 1.67 23.73
N LYS A 268 -3.72 2.67 24.34
CA LYS A 268 -5.17 2.68 24.55
C LYS A 268 -5.99 2.90 23.27
N LEU A 269 -5.46 3.60 22.25
CA LEU A 269 -6.17 3.83 20.99
C LEU A 269 -5.89 2.79 19.91
N ARG A 270 -4.77 2.08 20.01
CA ARG A 270 -4.48 0.96 19.12
C ARG A 270 -5.54 -0.11 19.35
N ILE A 271 -5.94 -0.74 18.26
CA ILE A 271 -6.92 -1.82 18.30
C ILE A 271 -6.19 -3.16 18.10
N ASP A 272 -6.67 -4.17 18.80
CA ASP A 272 -6.60 -5.55 18.31
C ASP A 272 -7.91 -5.81 17.59
N ILE A 273 -7.86 -5.95 16.26
CA ILE A 273 -9.09 -6.09 15.49
C ILE A 273 -9.83 -7.39 15.80
N CYS A 274 -9.20 -8.36 16.47
CA CYS A 274 -9.83 -9.61 16.90
C CYS A 274 -10.69 -9.48 18.16
N ASP A 275 -10.63 -8.35 18.86
CA ASP A 275 -11.50 -8.10 20.01
C ASP A 275 -12.98 -8.20 19.60
N LYS A 276 -13.82 -8.65 20.54
CA LYS A 276 -15.24 -8.95 20.27
C LYS A 276 -16.03 -7.73 19.80
N GLU A 277 -15.66 -6.53 20.26
CA GLU A 277 -16.31 -5.28 19.88
C GLU A 277 -16.16 -4.95 18.39
N PHE A 278 -15.11 -5.43 17.73
CA PHE A 278 -14.86 -5.19 16.30
C PHE A 278 -15.45 -6.26 15.38
N LYS A 279 -16.24 -7.21 15.92
CA LYS A 279 -16.85 -8.29 15.11
C LYS A 279 -17.60 -7.76 13.89
N TYR A 280 -18.44 -6.74 14.07
CA TYR A 280 -19.20 -6.14 12.97
C TYR A 280 -18.29 -5.53 11.88
N LEU A 281 -17.22 -4.83 12.29
CA LEU A 281 -16.23 -4.28 11.37
C LEU A 281 -15.51 -5.39 10.59
N ARG A 282 -15.15 -6.50 11.26
CA ARG A 282 -14.52 -7.66 10.61
C ARG A 282 -15.44 -8.33 9.61
N GLU A 283 -16.72 -8.52 9.93
CA GLU A 283 -17.70 -9.13 9.02
C GLU A 283 -17.78 -8.37 7.68
N ILE A 284 -17.75 -7.02 7.72
CA ILE A 284 -17.71 -6.18 6.52
C ILE A 284 -16.41 -6.41 5.74
N LEU A 285 -15.26 -6.35 6.42
CA LEU A 285 -13.94 -6.52 5.79
C LEU A 285 -13.75 -7.93 5.20
N VAL A 286 -14.28 -8.97 5.84
CA VAL A 286 -14.25 -10.36 5.35
C VAL A 286 -15.17 -10.53 4.14
N ALA A 287 -16.34 -9.89 4.12
CA ALA A 287 -17.20 -9.89 2.94
C ALA A 287 -16.47 -9.28 1.72
N ASP A 288 -15.77 -8.15 1.90
CA ASP A 288 -14.94 -7.55 0.86
C ASP A 288 -13.72 -8.44 0.49
N ALA A 289 -13.15 -9.15 1.47
CA ALA A 289 -12.05 -10.09 1.26
C ALA A 289 -12.45 -11.27 0.37
N ARG A 290 -13.64 -11.83 0.56
CA ARG A 290 -14.20 -12.90 -0.29
C ARG A 290 -14.38 -12.44 -1.73
N LYS A 291 -14.98 -11.25 -1.94
CA LYS A 291 -15.15 -10.66 -3.28
C LYS A 291 -13.81 -10.39 -3.94
N THR A 292 -12.84 -9.84 -3.19
CA THR A 292 -11.48 -9.59 -3.67
C THR A 292 -10.77 -10.89 -4.04
N THR A 293 -10.90 -11.93 -3.23
CA THR A 293 -10.36 -13.27 -3.48
C THR A 293 -10.88 -13.81 -4.79
N LYS A 294 -12.20 -13.82 -4.97
CA LYS A 294 -12.86 -14.24 -6.20
C LYS A 294 -12.35 -13.44 -7.41
N TRP A 295 -12.30 -12.12 -7.31
CA TRP A 295 -11.84 -11.28 -8.42
C TRP A 295 -10.38 -11.56 -8.80
N LEU A 296 -9.50 -11.69 -7.79
CA LEU A 296 -8.09 -12.00 -8.00
C LEU A 296 -7.92 -13.36 -8.70
N THR A 297 -8.59 -14.40 -8.22
CA THR A 297 -8.41 -15.76 -8.75
C THR A 297 -9.04 -15.95 -10.11
N ASP A 298 -10.25 -15.42 -10.31
CA ASP A 298 -11.07 -15.75 -11.48
C ASP A 298 -10.79 -14.80 -12.65
N TYR A 299 -10.34 -13.57 -12.38
CA TYR A 299 -10.14 -12.56 -13.43
C TYR A 299 -8.70 -12.05 -13.46
N PHE A 300 -8.21 -11.44 -12.37
CA PHE A 300 -6.95 -10.70 -12.43
C PHE A 300 -5.72 -11.59 -12.67
N LEU A 301 -5.63 -12.72 -11.99
CA LEU A 301 -4.49 -13.65 -12.12
C LEU A 301 -4.69 -14.69 -13.21
N ALA A 302 -5.94 -15.03 -13.53
CA ALA A 302 -6.27 -15.99 -14.57
C ALA A 302 -6.20 -15.38 -15.98
N HIS A 303 -6.62 -14.13 -16.11
CA HIS A 303 -6.84 -13.48 -17.41
C HIS A 303 -6.19 -12.09 -17.53
N GLY A 304 -5.58 -11.58 -16.46
CA GLY A 304 -4.91 -10.30 -16.48
C GLY A 304 -3.65 -10.31 -17.33
N HIS A 305 -3.53 -9.35 -18.25
CA HIS A 305 -2.35 -9.25 -19.11
C HIS A 305 -1.15 -8.65 -18.35
N ASN A 306 0.03 -9.23 -18.57
CA ASN A 306 1.29 -8.81 -17.91
C ASN A 306 1.21 -8.81 -16.38
N VAL A 307 0.46 -9.76 -15.79
CA VAL A 307 0.38 -9.96 -14.34
C VAL A 307 1.22 -11.16 -13.93
N PHE A 308 2.07 -10.96 -12.93
CA PHE A 308 3.05 -11.93 -12.46
C PHE A 308 2.88 -12.11 -10.94
N VAL A 309 3.05 -13.35 -10.49
CA VAL A 309 3.13 -13.73 -9.08
C VAL A 309 4.25 -14.75 -8.94
N SER A 310 4.99 -14.71 -7.83
CA SER A 310 5.94 -15.78 -7.49
C SER A 310 5.27 -16.85 -6.64
N GLU A 311 5.73 -18.10 -6.77
CA GLU A 311 5.20 -19.26 -6.04
C GLU A 311 3.67 -19.34 -6.13
N LYS A 312 3.15 -19.43 -7.35
CA LYS A 312 1.72 -19.29 -7.66
C LYS A 312 0.83 -20.12 -6.73
N GLU A 313 1.14 -21.38 -6.49
CA GLU A 313 0.33 -22.23 -5.61
C GLU A 313 0.28 -21.72 -4.18
N PHE A 314 1.41 -21.28 -3.63
CA PHE A 314 1.48 -20.71 -2.30
C PHE A 314 0.76 -19.36 -2.21
N PHE A 315 0.93 -18.49 -3.22
CA PHE A 315 0.18 -17.25 -3.31
C PHE A 315 -1.33 -17.49 -3.35
N PHE A 316 -1.80 -18.43 -4.19
CA PHE A 316 -3.22 -18.79 -4.26
C PHE A 316 -3.72 -19.39 -2.94
N LYS A 317 -2.88 -20.14 -2.21
CA LYS A 317 -3.23 -20.64 -0.87
C LYS A 317 -3.47 -19.47 0.10
N ILE A 318 -2.60 -18.46 0.12
CA ILE A 318 -2.77 -17.26 0.95
C ILE A 318 -4.04 -16.50 0.55
N ILE A 319 -4.23 -16.22 -0.73
CA ILE A 319 -5.41 -15.48 -1.21
C ILE A 319 -6.70 -16.25 -0.91
N LYS A 320 -6.71 -17.58 -1.03
CA LYS A 320 -7.89 -18.39 -0.65
C LYS A 320 -8.22 -18.34 0.85
N SER A 321 -7.22 -18.19 1.72
CA SER A 321 -7.47 -18.08 3.16
C SER A 321 -8.14 -16.77 3.55
N TRP A 322 -8.19 -15.77 2.66
CA TRP A 322 -8.92 -14.52 2.88
C TRP A 322 -10.45 -14.69 2.89
N ASN A 323 -10.97 -15.88 2.60
CA ASN A 323 -12.39 -16.18 2.73
C ASN A 323 -12.84 -16.36 4.20
N GLU A 324 -11.88 -16.52 5.11
CA GLU A 324 -12.07 -16.76 6.53
C GLU A 324 -11.73 -15.49 7.33
N ASP A 325 -12.36 -15.32 8.51
CA ASP A 325 -11.93 -14.29 9.45
C ASP A 325 -10.54 -14.70 9.98
N PRO A 326 -9.50 -13.85 9.91
CA PRO A 326 -8.17 -14.19 10.41
C PRO A 326 -8.07 -14.12 11.94
N CYS A 327 -9.20 -13.87 12.61
CA CYS A 327 -9.47 -14.05 14.02
C CYS A 327 -10.39 -15.28 14.16
#